data_AF-A0A0S9RCL5-F1
#
_entry.id   AF-A0A0S9RCL5-F1
#
_cell.length_a   1.000
_cell.length_b   1.000
_cell.length_c   1.000
_cell.angle_alpha   90.00
_cell.angle_beta   90.00
_cell.angle_gamma   90.00
#
_symmetry.space_group_name_H-M   'P 1'
#
loop_
_entity.id
_entity.type
_entity.pdbx_description
1 polymer ?
#
loop_
_entity_poly.entity_id
_entity_poly.type
_entity_poly.pdbx_seq_one_letter_code
_entity_poly.pdbx_strand_id
1 'polypeptide(L)'
;MFDLGRDGDVWATPLGDGHTSGARDLNRALTWVLAQDALGQPLSWTENLQTLQPEQFGTTDRESWAIVNDTRWVAASRWIVALGLATPSVMKDRTGVVPLPVPAVEDALRAMPAERLSIHDLLARIGQALPVLHGGSMRFGLVALLGADPDPGIVAECADSSVGQALRILEERGRIRFETLPDAQGIRLSRFDAARQTHAIVNHGGKK
;
A
#
# COMPACT_ATOMS: atom_id res chain seq x y z
N MET A 1 -5.03 8.23 -13.03
CA MET A 1 -5.42 6.81 -12.89
C MET A 1 -6.41 6.62 -11.75
N PHE A 2 -6.25 7.31 -10.62
CA PHE A 2 -7.28 7.41 -9.59
C PHE A 2 -7.99 8.77 -9.73
N ASP A 3 -9.28 8.77 -10.09
CA ASP A 3 -10.10 9.99 -10.16
C ASP A 3 -11.18 9.92 -9.07
N LEU A 4 -10.77 10.27 -7.85
CA LEU A 4 -11.62 10.22 -6.65
C LEU A 4 -12.78 11.21 -6.70
N GLY A 5 -12.65 12.30 -7.46
CA GLY A 5 -13.73 13.28 -7.64
C GLY A 5 -14.89 12.68 -8.43
N ARG A 6 -14.60 11.78 -9.37
CA ARG A 6 -15.61 11.01 -10.11
C ARG A 6 -16.09 9.77 -9.34
N ASP A 7 -15.16 9.05 -8.72
CA ASP A 7 -15.42 7.68 -8.23
C ASP A 7 -15.91 7.64 -6.76
N GLY A 8 -15.78 8.74 -6.01
CA GLY A 8 -16.17 8.84 -4.61
C GLY A 8 -15.30 7.99 -3.67
N ASP A 9 -15.77 7.78 -2.44
CA ASP A 9 -15.17 6.76 -1.56
C ASP A 9 -15.53 5.37 -2.10
N VAL A 10 -14.52 4.60 -2.49
CA VAL A 10 -14.68 3.25 -3.05
C VAL A 10 -15.19 2.23 -2.03
N TRP A 11 -15.15 2.58 -0.75
CA TRP A 11 -15.67 1.78 0.37
C TRP A 11 -17.05 2.21 0.84
N ALA A 12 -17.56 3.35 0.37
CA ALA A 12 -18.94 3.74 0.60
C ALA A 12 -19.86 2.95 -0.33
N THR A 13 -20.92 2.36 0.22
CA THR A 13 -21.97 1.69 -0.55
C THR A 13 -23.19 2.61 -0.68
N PRO A 14 -23.45 3.24 -1.84
CA PRO A 14 -24.72 3.94 -2.06
C PRO A 14 -25.88 2.95 -2.10
N LEU A 15 -27.05 3.34 -1.59
CA LEU A 15 -28.28 2.56 -1.70
C LEU A 15 -28.62 2.29 -3.19
N GLY A 16 -28.66 1.00 -3.57
CA GLY A 16 -29.05 0.54 -4.90
C GLY A 16 -27.91 0.36 -5.91
N ASP A 17 -26.67 0.72 -5.56
CA ASP A 17 -25.49 0.45 -6.36
C ASP A 17 -24.95 -0.95 -6.03
N GLY A 18 -24.76 -1.80 -7.04
CA GLY A 18 -24.00 -3.03 -6.86
C GLY A 18 -22.56 -2.71 -6.44
N HIS A 19 -21.96 -3.55 -5.59
CA HIS A 19 -20.55 -3.43 -5.18
C HIS A 19 -19.55 -3.38 -6.36
N THR A 20 -20.01 -3.73 -7.57
CA THR A 20 -19.23 -4.05 -8.76
C THR A 20 -19.32 -3.03 -9.91
N SER A 21 -19.78 -1.80 -9.67
CA SER A 21 -19.85 -0.78 -10.72
C SER A 21 -18.47 -0.14 -11.03
N GLY A 22 -18.08 -0.14 -12.31
CA GLY A 22 -16.89 0.57 -12.81
C GLY A 22 -15.55 0.04 -12.29
N ALA A 23 -14.60 0.94 -12.02
CA ALA A 23 -13.27 0.62 -11.49
C ALA A 23 -13.26 0.38 -9.97
N ARG A 24 -14.42 0.45 -9.30
CA ARG A 24 -14.56 0.33 -7.84
C ARG A 24 -14.05 -1.00 -7.31
N ASP A 25 -14.43 -2.12 -7.95
CA ASP A 25 -13.94 -3.47 -7.63
C ASP A 25 -12.41 -3.55 -7.64
N LEU A 26 -11.79 -3.00 -8.69
CA LEU A 26 -10.35 -3.00 -8.80
C LEU A 26 -9.72 -2.15 -7.70
N ASN A 27 -10.22 -0.94 -7.46
CA ASN A 27 -9.70 -0.06 -6.43
C ASN A 27 -9.79 -0.69 -5.03
N ARG A 28 -10.93 -1.31 -4.69
CA ARG A 28 -11.10 -2.05 -3.42
C ARG A 28 -10.04 -3.16 -3.29
N ALA A 29 -9.85 -3.95 -4.35
CA ALA A 29 -8.84 -5.00 -4.37
C ALA A 29 -7.41 -4.45 -4.21
N LEU A 30 -7.04 -3.39 -4.93
CA LEU A 30 -5.72 -2.76 -4.85
C LEU A 30 -5.44 -2.23 -3.44
N THR A 31 -6.38 -1.48 -2.87
CA THR A 31 -6.26 -0.90 -1.54
C THR A 31 -6.16 -1.98 -0.47
N TRP A 32 -6.96 -3.05 -0.55
CA TRP A 32 -6.89 -4.15 0.41
C TRP A 32 -5.58 -4.93 0.32
N VAL A 33 -5.09 -5.22 -0.89
CA VAL A 33 -3.80 -5.91 -1.08
C VAL A 33 -2.65 -5.11 -0.48
N LEU A 34 -2.60 -3.81 -0.72
CA LEU A 34 -1.56 -2.93 -0.17
C LEU A 34 -1.69 -2.68 1.33
N ALA A 35 -2.75 -3.20 1.96
CA ALA A 35 -2.92 -3.19 3.41
C ALA A 35 -2.36 -4.41 4.12
N GLN A 36 -1.95 -5.44 3.39
CA GLN A 36 -1.40 -6.65 3.99
C GLN A 36 0.10 -6.51 4.24
N ASP A 37 0.64 -7.36 5.14
CA ASP A 37 2.06 -7.38 5.48
C ASP A 37 2.93 -7.74 4.25
N ALA A 38 3.72 -6.79 3.77
CA ALA A 38 4.69 -6.96 2.69
C ALA A 38 5.84 -7.91 3.04
N LEU A 39 6.08 -8.16 4.33
CA LEU A 39 7.07 -9.11 4.83
C LEU A 39 6.44 -10.47 5.19
N GLY A 40 5.13 -10.62 4.96
CA GLY A 40 4.37 -11.84 5.19
C GLY A 40 4.45 -12.85 4.04
N GLN A 41 3.49 -13.79 4.05
CA GLN A 41 3.32 -14.72 2.93
C GLN A 41 2.79 -13.98 1.70
N PRO A 42 3.30 -14.26 0.49
CA PRO A 42 2.69 -13.76 -0.74
C PRO A 42 1.18 -14.03 -0.78
N LEU A 43 0.43 -13.02 -1.16
CA LEU A 43 -1.03 -13.09 -1.22
C LEU A 43 -1.45 -13.96 -2.41
N SER A 44 -2.31 -14.92 -2.16
CA SER A 44 -2.95 -15.73 -3.20
C SER A 44 -4.35 -16.17 -2.81
N TRP A 45 -5.21 -16.38 -3.81
CA TRP A 45 -6.58 -16.82 -3.59
C TRP A 45 -6.68 -18.14 -2.83
N THR A 46 -5.84 -19.11 -3.18
CA THR A 46 -5.90 -20.47 -2.64
C THR A 46 -5.24 -20.61 -1.27
N GLU A 47 -4.27 -19.75 -0.95
CA GLU A 47 -3.48 -19.90 0.28
C GLU A 47 -4.03 -19.09 1.45
N ASN A 48 -4.35 -17.79 1.26
CA ASN A 48 -4.58 -16.90 2.40
C ASN A 48 -5.73 -15.90 2.23
N LEU A 49 -6.08 -15.47 1.02
CA LEU A 49 -7.16 -14.48 0.82
C LEU A 49 -8.51 -14.93 1.37
N GLN A 50 -8.84 -16.21 1.20
CA GLN A 50 -10.10 -16.79 1.67
C GLN A 50 -10.18 -16.92 3.19
N THR A 51 -9.05 -16.78 3.89
CA THR A 51 -8.97 -16.76 5.36
C THR A 51 -8.90 -15.32 5.87
N LEU A 52 -8.03 -14.49 5.29
CA LEU A 52 -7.80 -13.11 5.72
C LEU A 52 -9.05 -12.23 5.57
N GLN A 53 -9.78 -12.34 4.46
CA GLN A 53 -10.93 -11.47 4.22
C GLN A 53 -12.08 -11.70 5.22
N PRO A 54 -12.57 -12.93 5.49
CA PRO A 54 -13.62 -13.10 6.50
C PRO A 54 -13.20 -12.69 7.90
N GLU A 55 -11.92 -12.87 8.26
CA GLU A 55 -11.38 -12.41 9.55
C GLU A 55 -11.38 -10.89 9.66
N GLN A 56 -10.94 -10.18 8.61
CA GLN A 56 -10.84 -8.72 8.61
C GLN A 56 -12.20 -8.03 8.43
N PHE A 57 -13.05 -8.55 7.54
CA PHE A 57 -14.38 -7.98 7.26
C PHE A 57 -15.45 -8.45 8.26
N GLY A 58 -15.15 -9.43 9.12
CA GLY A 58 -16.08 -9.95 10.13
C GLY A 58 -17.29 -10.68 9.56
N THR A 59 -17.23 -11.13 8.31
CA THR A 59 -18.33 -11.79 7.61
C THR A 59 -17.85 -12.80 6.57
N THR A 60 -18.61 -13.89 6.40
CA THR A 60 -18.39 -14.86 5.32
C THR A 60 -19.10 -14.49 4.03
N ASP A 61 -19.90 -13.42 4.03
CA ASP A 61 -20.52 -12.87 2.82
C ASP A 61 -19.46 -12.24 1.91
N ARG A 62 -19.21 -12.88 0.77
CA ARG A 62 -18.16 -12.49 -0.16
C ARG A 62 -18.42 -11.17 -0.86
N GLU A 63 -19.68 -10.74 -0.98
CA GLU A 63 -20.01 -9.44 -1.61
C GLU A 63 -19.50 -8.26 -0.77
N SER A 64 -19.36 -8.48 0.55
CA SER A 64 -18.77 -7.52 1.48
C SER A 64 -17.24 -7.44 1.39
N TRP A 65 -16.57 -8.43 0.79
CA TRP A 65 -15.11 -8.50 0.70
C TRP A 65 -14.53 -7.57 -0.37
N ALA A 66 -13.23 -7.26 -0.27
CA ALA A 66 -12.52 -6.51 -1.31
C ALA A 66 -12.37 -7.29 -2.63
N ILE A 67 -12.21 -8.61 -2.54
CA ILE A 67 -12.04 -9.52 -3.66
C ILE A 67 -13.01 -10.68 -3.49
N VAL A 68 -14.05 -10.71 -4.31
CA VAL A 68 -15.21 -11.60 -4.10
C VAL A 68 -15.01 -13.04 -4.61
N ASN A 69 -14.12 -13.23 -5.60
CA ASN A 69 -13.81 -14.55 -6.18
C ASN A 69 -12.42 -14.59 -6.86
N ASP A 70 -12.03 -15.78 -7.30
CA ASP A 70 -10.76 -16.07 -7.98
C ASP A 70 -10.59 -15.32 -9.31
N THR A 71 -11.67 -15.14 -10.07
CA THR A 71 -11.66 -14.41 -11.34
C THR A 71 -11.33 -12.94 -11.11
N ARG A 72 -11.93 -12.32 -10.09
CA ARG A 72 -11.60 -10.95 -9.67
C ARG A 72 -10.19 -10.85 -9.12
N TRP A 73 -9.73 -11.87 -8.40
CA TRP A 73 -8.34 -11.95 -7.95
C TRP A 73 -7.37 -11.93 -9.13
N VAL A 74 -7.53 -12.81 -10.11
CA VAL A 74 -6.63 -12.89 -11.29
C VAL A 74 -6.56 -11.55 -12.01
N ALA A 75 -7.69 -10.87 -12.19
CA ALA A 75 -7.72 -9.54 -12.79
C ALA A 75 -6.97 -8.50 -11.93
N ALA A 76 -7.22 -8.47 -10.62
CA ALA A 76 -6.57 -7.56 -9.68
C ALA A 76 -5.05 -7.80 -9.59
N SER A 77 -4.60 -9.06 -9.48
CA SER A 77 -3.18 -9.44 -9.44
C SER A 77 -2.43 -8.99 -10.70
N ARG A 78 -3.06 -9.13 -11.87
CA ARG A 78 -2.46 -8.66 -13.13
C ARG A 78 -2.27 -7.14 -13.11
N TRP A 79 -3.30 -6.41 -12.70
CA TRP A 79 -3.24 -4.94 -12.68
C TRP A 79 -2.30 -4.41 -11.61
N ILE A 80 -2.35 -4.92 -10.38
CA ILE A 80 -1.49 -4.42 -9.30
C ILE A 80 0.01 -4.56 -9.62
N VAL A 81 0.39 -5.63 -10.31
CA VAL A 81 1.76 -5.81 -10.81
C VAL A 81 2.06 -4.85 -11.97
N ALA A 82 1.16 -4.74 -12.96
CA ALA A 82 1.33 -3.85 -14.10
C ALA A 82 1.45 -2.36 -13.69
N LEU A 83 0.81 -1.98 -12.59
CA LEU A 83 0.86 -0.64 -12.01
C LEU A 83 2.10 -0.40 -11.14
N GLY A 84 2.95 -1.41 -10.94
CA GLY A 84 4.12 -1.29 -10.07
C GLY A 84 3.78 -1.15 -8.59
N LEU A 85 2.58 -1.57 -8.18
CA LEU A 85 2.11 -1.55 -6.79
C LEU A 85 2.48 -2.85 -6.04
N ALA A 86 2.69 -3.94 -6.75
CA ALA A 86 3.12 -5.21 -6.18
C ALA A 86 4.13 -5.92 -7.08
N THR A 87 4.85 -6.89 -6.51
CA THR A 87 5.70 -7.80 -7.26
C THR A 87 5.12 -9.21 -7.24
N PRO A 88 5.24 -10.00 -8.32
CA PRO A 88 5.06 -11.43 -8.24
C PRO A 88 6.01 -12.04 -7.21
N SER A 89 5.55 -13.05 -6.50
CA SER A 89 6.42 -13.85 -5.64
C SER A 89 7.53 -14.52 -6.46
N VAL A 90 8.76 -14.45 -5.96
CA VAL A 90 9.92 -15.15 -6.52
C VAL A 90 10.23 -16.45 -5.76
N MET A 91 9.43 -16.79 -4.75
CA MET A 91 9.62 -18.00 -3.94
C MET A 91 9.15 -19.23 -4.70
N LYS A 92 10.01 -20.25 -4.81
CA LYS A 92 9.78 -21.47 -5.60
C LYS A 92 8.46 -22.18 -5.29
N ASP A 93 8.08 -22.21 -4.01
CA ASP A 93 6.91 -22.96 -3.52
C ASP A 93 5.78 -22.05 -3.03
N ARG A 94 5.84 -20.74 -3.29
CA ARG A 94 4.78 -19.79 -2.92
C ARG A 94 4.42 -18.91 -4.10
N THR A 95 3.24 -19.15 -4.66
CA THR A 95 2.68 -18.32 -5.72
C THR A 95 1.91 -17.15 -5.12
N GLY A 96 1.73 -16.07 -5.90
CA GLY A 96 0.99 -14.90 -5.45
C GLY A 96 1.71 -13.59 -5.72
N VAL A 97 1.22 -12.53 -5.07
CA VAL A 97 1.78 -11.18 -5.16
C VAL A 97 2.21 -10.70 -3.77
N VAL A 98 3.30 -9.96 -3.72
CA VAL A 98 3.78 -9.27 -2.51
C VAL A 98 3.48 -7.79 -2.67
N PRO A 99 2.81 -7.13 -1.70
CA PRO A 99 2.50 -5.71 -1.78
C PRO A 99 3.79 -4.87 -1.61
N LEU A 100 4.54 -4.75 -2.70
CA LEU A 100 5.86 -4.11 -2.74
C LEU A 100 5.87 -3.05 -3.85
N PRO A 101 5.43 -1.81 -3.56
CA PRO A 101 5.14 -0.79 -4.56
C PRO A 101 6.39 -0.01 -5.01
N VAL A 102 7.54 -0.67 -5.18
CA VAL A 102 8.83 0.01 -5.47
C VAL A 102 8.76 0.91 -6.72
N PRO A 103 8.28 0.43 -7.89
CA PRO A 103 8.19 1.29 -9.07
C PRO A 103 7.22 2.46 -8.89
N ALA A 104 6.04 2.22 -8.31
CA ALA A 104 5.04 3.25 -8.11
C ALA A 104 5.52 4.34 -7.13
N VAL A 105 6.18 3.95 -6.03
CA VAL A 105 6.78 4.88 -5.07
C VAL A 105 7.92 5.65 -5.73
N GLU A 106 8.78 5.01 -6.53
CA GLU A 106 9.85 5.71 -7.25
C GLU A 106 9.29 6.79 -8.19
N ASP A 107 8.24 6.48 -8.95
CA ASP A 107 7.59 7.44 -9.83
C ASP A 107 6.94 8.60 -9.05
N ALA A 108 6.35 8.31 -7.88
CA ALA A 108 5.85 9.35 -6.99
C ALA A 108 6.98 10.26 -6.48
N LEU A 109 8.14 9.71 -6.11
CA LEU A 109 9.31 10.48 -5.68
C LEU A 109 9.85 11.38 -6.80
N ARG A 110 9.85 10.92 -8.06
CA ARG A 110 10.32 11.73 -9.21
C ARG A 110 9.51 13.01 -9.41
N ALA A 111 8.24 13.02 -9.02
CA ALA A 111 7.38 14.20 -9.08
C ALA A 111 7.64 15.19 -7.93
N MET A 112 8.41 14.80 -6.90
CA MET A 112 8.70 15.65 -5.75
C MET A 112 9.90 16.58 -6.00
N PRO A 113 9.96 17.75 -5.37
CA PRO A 113 11.15 18.59 -5.39
C PRO A 113 12.36 17.85 -4.80
N ALA A 114 13.56 18.08 -5.35
CA ALA A 114 14.82 17.61 -4.77
C ALA A 114 15.24 18.49 -3.59
N GLU A 115 14.40 18.52 -2.57
CA GLU A 115 14.63 19.24 -1.31
C GLU A 115 14.56 18.27 -0.14
N ARG A 116 15.01 18.75 1.02
CA ARG A 116 14.86 18.01 2.27
C ARG A 116 13.42 18.14 2.76
N LEU A 117 12.72 17.03 2.86
CA LEU A 117 11.35 16.94 3.39
C LEU A 117 11.38 16.34 4.79
N SER A 118 10.43 16.73 5.65
CA SER A 118 10.15 15.94 6.85
C SER A 118 9.63 14.56 6.43
N ILE A 119 9.86 13.54 7.25
CA ILE A 119 9.40 12.18 6.93
C ILE A 119 7.88 12.11 6.81
N HIS A 120 7.16 12.91 7.59
CA HIS A 120 5.70 12.97 7.55
C HIS A 120 5.21 13.64 6.27
N ASP A 121 5.87 14.72 5.82
CA ASP A 121 5.53 15.36 4.54
C ASP A 121 5.81 14.43 3.35
N LEU A 122 6.90 13.67 3.40
CA LEU A 122 7.21 12.65 2.39
C LEU A 122 6.07 11.62 2.30
N LEU A 123 5.70 11.00 3.42
CA LEU A 123 4.66 9.97 3.47
C LEU A 123 3.30 10.54 3.04
N ALA A 124 2.96 11.76 3.47
CA ALA A 124 1.74 12.44 3.04
C ALA A 124 1.69 12.66 1.52
N ARG A 125 2.81 13.11 0.91
CA ARG A 125 2.90 13.27 -0.55
C ARG A 125 2.83 11.94 -1.30
N ILE A 126 3.41 10.87 -0.76
CA ILE A 126 3.27 9.51 -1.33
C ILE A 126 1.79 9.09 -1.28
N GLY A 127 1.12 9.25 -0.14
CA GLY A 127 -0.30 8.91 0.00
C GLY A 127 -1.22 9.72 -0.91
N GLN A 128 -0.90 11.00 -1.15
CA GLN A 128 -1.62 11.84 -2.13
C GLN A 128 -1.43 11.34 -3.56
N ALA A 129 -0.22 10.94 -3.95
CA ALA A 129 0.07 10.42 -5.27
C ALA A 129 -0.48 8.99 -5.49
N LEU A 130 -0.52 8.19 -4.43
CA LEU A 130 -0.90 6.78 -4.42
C LEU A 130 -1.97 6.53 -3.35
N PRO A 131 -3.26 6.85 -3.62
CA PRO A 131 -4.34 6.83 -2.62
C PRO A 131 -4.62 5.47 -1.96
N VAL A 132 -4.10 4.41 -2.56
CA VAL A 132 -4.20 3.01 -2.10
C VAL A 132 -3.19 2.65 -1.00
N LEU A 133 -2.15 3.47 -0.80
CA LEU A 133 -1.11 3.30 0.22
C LEU A 133 -1.46 4.03 1.52
N HIS A 134 -0.69 3.80 2.58
CA HIS A 134 -0.83 4.52 3.85
C HIS A 134 -0.77 6.04 3.65
N GLY A 135 -1.62 6.77 4.39
CA GLY A 135 -1.83 8.21 4.20
C GLY A 135 -2.69 8.57 2.97
N GLY A 136 -3.01 7.59 2.11
CA GLY A 136 -3.92 7.76 0.98
C GLY A 136 -5.39 7.65 1.38
N SER A 137 -6.26 8.35 0.63
CA SER A 137 -7.69 8.44 0.95
C SER A 137 -8.44 7.11 0.81
N MET A 138 -8.09 6.25 -0.16
CA MET A 138 -8.74 4.93 -0.29
C MET A 138 -8.32 4.02 0.86
N ARG A 139 -7.04 4.05 1.25
CA ARG A 139 -6.56 3.31 2.42
C ARG A 139 -7.26 3.77 3.70
N PHE A 140 -7.47 5.07 3.87
CA PHE A 140 -8.25 5.58 4.99
C PHE A 140 -9.67 5.00 5.03
N GLY A 141 -10.37 4.96 3.90
CA GLY A 141 -11.72 4.36 3.80
C GLY A 141 -11.73 2.87 4.17
N LEU A 142 -10.73 2.09 3.73
CA LEU A 142 -10.59 0.69 4.13
C LEU A 142 -10.45 0.56 5.64
N VAL A 143 -9.52 1.29 6.24
CA VAL A 143 -9.23 1.19 7.68
C VAL A 143 -10.44 1.59 8.51
N ALA A 144 -11.17 2.62 8.09
CA ALA A 144 -12.42 3.01 8.73
C ALA A 144 -13.48 1.90 8.67
N LEU A 145 -13.58 1.19 7.55
CA LEU A 145 -14.48 0.05 7.37
C LEU A 145 -14.07 -1.15 8.23
N LEU A 146 -12.78 -1.49 8.28
CA LEU A 146 -12.26 -2.62 9.05
C LEU A 146 -12.20 -2.34 10.56
N GLY A 147 -12.19 -1.07 10.97
CA GLY A 147 -12.04 -0.64 12.36
C GLY A 147 -10.61 -0.70 12.91
N ALA A 148 -9.69 -1.33 12.19
CA ALA A 148 -8.26 -1.38 12.49
C ALA A 148 -7.45 -1.55 11.19
N ASP A 149 -6.20 -1.06 11.19
CA ASP A 149 -5.30 -1.29 10.06
C ASP A 149 -4.72 -2.72 10.14
N PRO A 150 -4.88 -3.57 9.10
CA PRO A 150 -4.35 -4.92 9.10
C PRO A 150 -2.83 -4.98 8.94
N ASP A 151 -2.16 -3.87 8.60
CA ASP A 151 -0.71 -3.84 8.44
C ASP A 151 0.01 -3.81 9.80
N PRO A 152 0.85 -4.81 10.10
CA PRO A 152 1.57 -4.89 11.38
C PRO A 152 2.64 -3.82 11.60
N GLY A 153 3.11 -3.14 10.54
CA GLY A 153 3.94 -1.94 10.65
C GLY A 153 3.18 -0.78 11.29
N ILE A 154 1.94 -0.55 10.85
CA ILE A 154 1.06 0.47 11.44
C ILE A 154 0.75 0.15 12.91
N VAL A 155 0.43 -1.10 13.22
CA VAL A 155 0.19 -1.56 14.61
C VAL A 155 1.42 -1.33 15.50
N ALA A 156 2.63 -1.39 14.92
CA ALA A 156 3.90 -1.14 15.60
C ALA A 156 4.37 0.33 15.56
N GLU A 157 3.48 1.28 15.24
CA GLU A 157 3.78 2.71 15.10
C GLU A 157 4.92 3.01 14.11
N CYS A 158 4.96 2.26 13.01
CA CYS A 158 5.89 2.45 11.90
C CYS A 158 5.12 2.93 10.65
N ALA A 159 5.84 3.23 9.57
CA ALA A 159 5.24 3.22 8.24
C ALA A 159 4.63 1.83 7.97
N ASP A 160 3.62 1.75 7.09
CA ASP A 160 3.12 0.45 6.66
C ASP A 160 4.24 -0.34 6.00
N SER A 161 4.17 -1.67 6.13
CA SER A 161 5.23 -2.56 5.66
C SER A 161 5.53 -2.41 4.17
N SER A 162 4.53 -2.09 3.35
CA SER A 162 4.66 -1.95 1.90
C SER A 162 5.47 -0.70 1.53
N VAL A 163 5.08 0.47 2.05
CA VAL A 163 5.81 1.73 1.81
C VAL A 163 7.18 1.70 2.48
N GLY A 164 7.26 1.20 3.71
CA GLY A 164 8.51 1.08 4.45
C GLY A 164 9.57 0.29 3.68
N GLN A 165 9.21 -0.90 3.19
CA GLN A 165 10.12 -1.74 2.42
C GLN A 165 10.46 -1.12 1.05
N ALA A 166 9.50 -0.48 0.38
CA ALA A 166 9.76 0.21 -0.88
C ALA A 166 10.78 1.35 -0.70
N LEU A 167 10.63 2.15 0.35
CA LEU A 167 11.53 3.25 0.69
C LEU A 167 12.94 2.76 1.03
N ARG A 168 13.08 1.62 1.75
CA ARG A 168 14.39 1.00 2.02
C ARG A 168 15.11 0.57 0.75
N ILE A 169 14.39 -0.10 -0.17
CA ILE A 169 14.96 -0.49 -1.46
C ILE A 169 15.38 0.76 -2.27
N LEU A 170 14.60 1.84 -2.21
CA LEU A 170 14.92 3.07 -2.91
C LEU A 170 16.08 3.84 -2.27
N GLU A 171 16.27 3.72 -0.96
CA GLU A 171 17.46 4.21 -0.26
C GLU A 171 18.71 3.46 -0.72
N GLU A 172 18.66 2.12 -0.78
CA GLU A 172 19.75 1.29 -1.29
C GLU A 172 20.10 1.61 -2.76
N ARG A 173 19.09 1.96 -3.57
CA ARG A 173 19.27 2.41 -4.96
C ARG A 173 19.75 3.87 -5.08
N GLY A 174 19.93 4.57 -3.96
CA GLY A 174 20.34 5.98 -3.94
C GLY A 174 19.30 6.95 -4.50
N ARG A 175 18.02 6.55 -4.59
CA ARG A 175 16.91 7.41 -5.04
C ARG A 175 16.41 8.33 -3.93
N ILE A 176 16.62 7.94 -2.67
CA ILE A 176 16.29 8.72 -1.49
C ILE A 176 17.37 8.50 -0.43
N ARG A 177 17.53 9.44 0.49
CA ARG A 177 18.41 9.30 1.67
C ARG A 177 17.65 9.76 2.90
N PHE A 178 17.71 8.99 3.99
CA PHE A 178 17.10 9.39 5.26
C PHE A 178 18.11 10.04 6.20
N GLU A 179 17.61 10.92 7.06
CA GLU A 179 18.37 11.57 8.12
C GLU A 179 17.60 11.48 9.45
N THR A 180 18.36 11.42 10.55
CA THR A 180 17.83 11.52 11.91
C THR A 180 18.36 12.79 12.55
N LEU A 181 17.47 13.73 12.86
CA LEU A 181 17.79 14.99 13.53
C LEU A 181 17.31 14.94 15.00
N PRO A 182 18.10 15.43 15.98
CA PRO A 182 17.81 15.27 17.42
C PRO A 182 16.47 15.83 17.89
N ASP A 183 16.01 16.94 17.30
CA ASP A 183 14.82 17.68 17.75
C ASP A 183 13.62 17.55 16.80
N ALA A 184 13.65 16.57 15.89
CA ALA A 184 12.60 16.35 14.91
C ALA A 184 11.77 15.11 15.23
N GLN A 185 10.46 15.20 15.05
CA GLN A 185 9.59 14.03 15.09
C GLN A 185 9.92 13.10 13.92
N GLY A 186 9.88 11.79 14.18
CA GLY A 186 10.22 10.79 13.20
C GLY A 186 9.43 9.50 13.37
N ILE A 187 9.53 8.65 12.36
CA ILE A 187 8.88 7.36 12.29
C ILE A 187 9.89 6.29 11.92
N ARG A 188 9.66 5.05 12.34
CA ARG A 188 10.41 3.90 11.85
C ARG A 188 9.84 3.48 10.49
N LEU A 189 10.68 3.11 9.53
CA LEU A 189 10.21 2.60 8.24
C LEU A 189 9.82 1.13 8.34
N SER A 190 10.43 0.40 9.27
CA SER A 190 10.13 -0.98 9.57
C SER A 190 10.03 -1.21 11.07
N ARG A 191 9.16 -2.14 11.48
CA ARG A 191 9.08 -2.62 12.87
C ARG A 191 10.40 -3.19 13.40
N PHE A 192 11.31 -3.55 12.50
CA PHE A 192 12.65 -4.07 12.80
C PHE A 192 13.72 -2.97 12.87
N ASP A 193 13.39 -1.72 12.55
CA ASP A 193 14.34 -0.61 12.64
C ASP A 193 14.61 -0.25 14.10
N ALA A 194 15.88 -0.03 14.42
CA ALA A 194 16.29 0.51 15.72
C ALA A 194 16.09 2.03 15.83
N ALA A 195 16.15 2.75 14.71
CA ALA A 195 16.14 4.21 14.67
C ALA A 195 14.96 4.77 13.85
N ARG A 196 14.41 5.88 14.34
CA ARG A 196 13.42 6.68 13.62
C ARG A 196 14.13 7.54 12.56
N GLN A 197 13.48 7.67 11.40
CA GLN A 197 13.86 8.61 10.35
C GLN A 197 13.04 9.88 10.57
N THR A 198 13.67 11.05 10.46
CA THR A 198 12.96 12.33 10.67
C THR A 198 12.84 13.13 9.39
N HIS A 199 13.81 12.99 8.47
CA HIS A 199 13.82 13.67 7.19
C HIS A 199 14.23 12.73 6.07
N ALA A 200 13.87 13.13 4.85
CA ALA A 200 14.28 12.46 3.63
C ALA A 200 14.71 13.48 2.57
N ILE A 201 15.68 13.08 1.75
CA ILE A 201 16.18 13.87 0.62
C ILE A 201 16.02 13.02 -0.64
N VAL A 202 15.22 13.51 -1.59
CA VAL A 202 14.95 12.83 -2.86
C VAL A 202 16.04 13.17 -3.87
N ASN A 203 16.62 12.14 -4.50
CA ASN A 203 17.69 12.29 -5.47
C ASN A 203 17.15 12.05 -6.90
N HIS A 204 17.14 13.08 -7.73
CA HIS A 204 16.78 12.95 -9.16
C HIS A 204 17.92 12.37 -10.03
N GLY A 205 19.09 12.12 -9.44
CA GLY A 205 20.25 11.52 -10.10
C GLY A 205 20.85 10.40 -9.26
N GLY A 206 20.59 9.15 -9.64
CA GLY A 206 21.17 7.95 -9.03
C GLY A 206 21.49 6.91 -10.11
N LYS A 207 22.55 6.10 -9.91
CA LYS A 207 22.98 5.07 -10.87
C LYS A 207 21.79 4.18 -11.27
N LYS A 208 21.66 3.93 -12.58
CA LYS A 208 20.73 2.94 -13.12
C LYS A 208 21.24 1.53 -12.84
#